data_AF-A0A2S9FFK5-F1
#
_entry.id   AF-A0A2S9FFK5-F1
#
_cell.length_a   1.000
_cell.length_b   1.000
_cell.length_c   1.000
_cell.angle_alpha   90.00
_cell.angle_beta   90.00
_cell.angle_gamma   90.00
#
_symmetry.space_group_name_H-M   'P 1'
#
loop_
_entity.id
_entity.type
_entity.pdbx_description
1 polymer ?
#
loop_
_entity_poly.entity_id
_entity_poly.type
_entity_poly.pdbx_seq_one_letter_code
_entity_poly.pdbx_strand_id
1 'polypeptide(L)'
;DDHGDPANIFPDQVVFLDQMRTHGHDGGLLMIPGSTAEFTGSQLNSLTHPIPDDDVQAIFTTGKADYIAAYADRMAPVLATEKARWAPAAGESLLEPLRDLFEPIMLQSDQICDGIGYPVELRLWGHGHKETVVLDFPKRAVREAIPDEKFRYGFGIAPELVRTVLRDREPDWVNTIFLSTRFSAWRVGGYNEYLYTFFKCLTDERIAYADGWFAEAHDDSASISLDGWEIQRRCPHLKADLSKFGVVEGSTLTCNLHGWQWNLTNGRCLTT
;
A
#
# COMPACT_ATOMS: atom_id res chain seq x y z
N ASP A 1 5.80 0.90 -16.92
CA ASP A 1 4.94 1.32 -18.05
C ASP A 1 5.50 0.74 -19.36
N ASP A 2 4.76 0.87 -20.46
CA ASP A 2 5.16 0.58 -21.85
C ASP A 2 5.43 1.87 -22.65
N HIS A 3 5.63 3.00 -21.96
CA HIS A 3 5.82 4.33 -22.54
C HIS A 3 7.21 4.92 -22.23
N GLY A 4 8.07 4.21 -21.48
CA GLY A 4 9.39 4.66 -21.04
C GLY A 4 9.34 5.84 -20.07
N ASP A 5 8.35 5.91 -19.17
CA ASP A 5 8.22 7.03 -18.24
C ASP A 5 9.40 7.07 -17.25
N PRO A 6 10.25 8.12 -17.26
CA PRO A 6 11.37 8.22 -16.33
C PRO A 6 10.94 8.36 -14.86
N ALA A 7 9.67 8.69 -14.58
CA ALA A 7 9.11 8.71 -13.23
C ALA A 7 8.61 7.32 -12.76
N ASN A 8 8.67 6.29 -13.61
CA ASN A 8 8.25 4.95 -13.23
C ASN A 8 9.21 4.33 -12.21
N ILE A 9 8.71 4.15 -10.99
CA ILE A 9 9.45 3.57 -9.87
C ILE A 9 9.57 2.03 -9.94
N PHE A 10 8.92 1.40 -10.94
CA PHE A 10 8.95 -0.05 -11.16
C PHE A 10 9.74 -0.36 -12.44
N PRO A 11 11.08 -0.44 -12.37
CA PRO A 11 11.89 -0.87 -13.52
C PRO A 11 11.57 -2.32 -13.85
N ASP A 12 11.56 -2.65 -15.15
CA ASP A 12 11.52 -4.05 -15.57
C ASP A 12 12.92 -4.69 -15.52
N GLN A 13 12.96 -5.98 -15.83
CA GLN A 13 14.16 -6.80 -15.77
C GLN A 13 15.28 -6.24 -16.65
N VAL A 14 14.98 -5.71 -17.84
CA VAL A 14 16.02 -5.20 -18.75
C VAL A 14 16.60 -3.91 -18.22
N VAL A 15 15.77 -3.00 -17.70
CA VAL A 15 16.25 -1.76 -17.05
C VAL A 15 17.13 -2.09 -15.85
N PHE A 16 16.73 -3.06 -15.01
CA PHE A 16 17.53 -3.49 -13.87
C PHE A 16 18.88 -4.09 -14.30
N LEU A 17 18.88 -5.00 -15.28
CA LEU A 17 20.10 -5.63 -15.79
C LEU A 17 21.05 -4.59 -16.42
N ASP A 18 20.51 -3.57 -17.09
CA ASP A 18 21.32 -2.51 -17.66
C ASP A 18 21.99 -1.62 -16.60
N GLN A 19 21.27 -1.32 -15.52
CA GLN A 19 21.84 -0.63 -14.36
C GLN A 19 22.95 -1.46 -13.70
N MET A 20 22.76 -2.77 -13.57
CA MET A 20 23.78 -3.67 -13.04
C MET A 20 25.05 -3.66 -13.91
N ARG A 21 24.93 -3.79 -15.24
CA ARG A 21 26.06 -3.73 -16.17
C ARG A 21 26.81 -2.39 -16.10
N THR A 22 26.08 -1.28 -16.00
CA THR A 22 26.67 0.07 -15.85
C THR A 22 27.55 0.19 -14.60
N HIS A 23 27.29 -0.61 -13.57
CA HIS A 23 28.07 -0.67 -12.33
C HIS A 23 29.08 -1.84 -12.30
N GLY A 24 29.36 -2.48 -13.44
CA GLY A 24 30.32 -3.57 -13.56
C GLY A 24 29.81 -4.93 -13.08
N HIS A 25 28.49 -5.12 -13.03
CA HIS A 25 27.84 -6.37 -12.66
C HIS A 25 27.17 -7.03 -13.87
N ASP A 26 27.92 -7.87 -14.59
CA ASP A 26 27.45 -8.52 -15.83
C ASP A 26 26.82 -9.91 -15.64
N GLY A 27 26.76 -10.42 -14.41
CA GLY A 27 26.30 -11.79 -14.11
C GLY A 27 24.77 -11.99 -14.09
N GLY A 28 24.00 -10.97 -14.45
CA GLY A 28 22.53 -11.04 -14.42
C GLY A 28 21.96 -11.82 -15.59
N LEU A 29 20.91 -12.62 -15.33
CA LEU A 29 20.21 -13.42 -16.34
C LEU A 29 18.80 -12.89 -16.54
N LEU A 30 18.42 -12.62 -17.79
CA LEU A 30 17.04 -12.31 -18.13
C LEU A 30 16.25 -13.62 -18.14
N MET A 31 15.37 -13.83 -17.17
CA MET A 31 14.52 -15.03 -17.10
C MET A 31 13.04 -14.66 -17.12
N ILE A 32 12.25 -15.45 -17.84
CA ILE A 32 10.79 -15.40 -17.86
C ILE A 32 10.19 -16.69 -17.28
N PRO A 33 8.89 -16.73 -16.89
CA PRO A 33 8.26 -17.95 -16.44
C PRO A 33 8.49 -19.11 -17.42
N GLY A 34 8.99 -20.24 -16.90
CA GLY A 34 9.36 -21.42 -17.71
C GLY A 34 10.81 -21.45 -18.19
N SER A 35 11.59 -20.38 -17.98
CA SER A 35 13.04 -20.42 -18.26
C SER A 35 13.76 -21.34 -17.29
N THR A 36 14.77 -22.06 -17.77
CA THR A 36 15.65 -22.91 -16.96
C THR A 36 17.09 -22.47 -17.11
N ALA A 37 17.84 -22.51 -16.01
CA ALA A 37 19.27 -22.21 -16.01
C ALA A 37 20.02 -23.34 -15.28
N GLU A 38 21.06 -23.88 -15.91
CA GLU A 38 21.89 -24.93 -15.37
C GLU A 38 23.26 -24.37 -14.97
N PHE A 39 23.77 -24.77 -13.80
CA PHE A 39 25.02 -24.26 -13.25
C PHE A 39 25.95 -25.37 -12.78
N THR A 40 27.26 -25.11 -12.87
CA THR A 40 28.31 -25.83 -12.15
C THR A 40 29.06 -24.85 -11.24
N GLY A 41 28.75 -24.85 -9.95
CA GLY A 41 29.27 -23.82 -9.04
C GLY A 41 28.79 -22.43 -9.46
N SER A 42 29.72 -21.49 -9.68
CA SER A 42 29.42 -20.14 -10.20
C SER A 42 29.36 -20.05 -11.72
N GLN A 43 29.62 -21.14 -12.45
CA GLN A 43 29.60 -21.17 -13.90
C GLN A 43 28.20 -21.47 -14.42
N LEU A 44 27.66 -20.62 -15.29
CA LEU A 44 26.45 -20.90 -16.07
C LEU A 44 26.80 -21.89 -17.18
N ASN A 45 26.17 -23.07 -17.16
CA ASN A 45 26.31 -24.10 -18.19
C ASN A 45 25.36 -23.82 -19.37
N SER A 46 24.10 -23.49 -19.07
CA SER A 46 23.06 -23.22 -20.06
C SER A 46 21.96 -22.32 -19.49
N LEU A 47 21.33 -21.52 -20.35
CA LEU A 47 20.09 -20.80 -20.10
C LEU A 47 19.15 -21.14 -21.26
N THR A 48 17.98 -21.69 -20.96
CA THR A 48 16.99 -22.10 -21.96
C THR A 48 15.66 -21.41 -21.67
N HIS A 49 15.07 -20.81 -22.70
CA HIS A 49 13.77 -20.17 -22.62
C HIS A 49 12.68 -21.02 -23.29
N PRO A 50 11.40 -20.87 -22.87
CA PRO A 50 10.27 -21.56 -23.49
C PRO A 50 9.89 -21.00 -24.88
N ILE A 51 10.48 -19.88 -25.27
CA ILE A 51 10.35 -19.19 -26.56
C ILE A 51 11.74 -18.71 -26.99
N PRO A 52 11.96 -18.38 -28.28
CA PRO A 52 13.23 -17.85 -28.76
C PRO A 52 13.74 -16.63 -27.98
N ASP A 53 15.06 -16.50 -27.83
CA ASP A 53 15.70 -15.42 -27.06
C ASP A 53 15.30 -14.02 -27.55
N ASP A 54 15.19 -13.81 -28.87
CA ASP A 54 14.75 -12.55 -29.45
C ASP A 54 13.32 -12.19 -29.02
N ASP A 55 12.44 -13.19 -28.91
CA ASP A 55 11.06 -12.99 -28.43
C ASP A 55 11.04 -12.66 -26.93
N VAL A 56 11.95 -13.25 -26.14
CA VAL A 56 12.12 -12.88 -24.72
C VAL A 56 12.55 -11.43 -24.58
N GLN A 57 13.53 -10.97 -25.36
CA GLN A 57 13.97 -9.58 -25.35
C GLN A 57 12.86 -8.63 -25.79
N ALA A 58 12.09 -9.02 -26.81
CA ALA A 58 10.99 -8.21 -27.33
C ALA A 58 9.93 -7.92 -26.25
N ILE A 59 9.63 -8.84 -25.33
CA ILE A 59 8.68 -8.63 -24.22
C ILE A 59 9.00 -7.36 -23.41
N PHE A 60 10.28 -7.05 -23.22
CA PHE A 60 10.73 -5.95 -22.37
C PHE A 60 11.19 -4.72 -23.17
N THR A 61 11.22 -4.81 -24.51
CA THR A 61 11.71 -3.75 -25.38
C THR A 61 10.63 -3.31 -26.37
N THR A 62 10.58 -3.92 -27.56
CA THR A 62 9.73 -3.47 -28.67
C THR A 62 8.31 -4.03 -28.66
N GLY A 63 8.10 -5.18 -28.00
CA GLY A 63 6.86 -5.96 -28.03
C GLY A 63 6.06 -5.94 -26.72
N LYS A 64 6.38 -5.04 -25.79
CA LYS A 64 5.77 -5.00 -24.44
C LYS A 64 4.26 -4.80 -24.48
N ALA A 65 3.78 -3.86 -25.30
CA ALA A 65 2.35 -3.59 -25.46
C ALA A 65 1.60 -4.81 -26.01
N ASP A 66 2.13 -5.43 -27.06
CA ASP A 66 1.55 -6.64 -27.67
C ASP A 66 1.53 -7.82 -26.69
N TYR A 67 2.61 -7.99 -25.93
CA TYR A 67 2.68 -9.01 -24.88
C TYR A 67 1.61 -8.79 -23.80
N ILE A 68 1.41 -7.56 -23.34
CA ILE A 68 0.40 -7.20 -22.34
C ILE A 68 -1.01 -7.45 -22.90
N ALA A 69 -1.28 -7.04 -24.15
CA ALA A 69 -2.58 -7.27 -24.79
C ALA A 69 -2.88 -8.77 -24.93
N ALA A 70 -1.92 -9.55 -25.45
CA ALA A 70 -2.07 -11.00 -25.58
C ALA A 70 -2.23 -11.68 -24.22
N TYR A 71 -1.54 -11.20 -23.18
CA TYR A 71 -1.73 -11.70 -21.81
C TYR A 71 -3.13 -11.37 -21.28
N ALA A 72 -3.62 -10.16 -21.52
CA ALA A 72 -4.97 -9.76 -21.13
C ALA A 72 -6.03 -10.66 -21.79
N ASP A 73 -5.88 -11.00 -23.07
CA ASP A 73 -6.77 -11.92 -23.78
C ASP A 73 -6.74 -13.33 -23.18
N ARG A 74 -5.56 -13.86 -22.85
CA ARG A 74 -5.43 -15.17 -22.18
C ARG A 74 -6.08 -15.18 -20.81
N MET A 75 -6.01 -14.06 -20.08
CA MET A 75 -6.57 -13.93 -18.73
C MET A 75 -8.07 -13.57 -18.72
N ALA A 76 -8.63 -13.09 -19.83
CA ALA A 76 -10.04 -12.69 -19.94
C ALA A 76 -11.02 -13.76 -19.41
N PRO A 77 -10.95 -15.05 -19.77
CA PRO A 77 -11.87 -16.06 -19.24
C PRO A 77 -11.68 -16.33 -17.73
N VAL A 78 -10.44 -16.26 -17.23
CA VAL A 78 -10.15 -16.38 -15.79
C VAL A 78 -10.79 -15.22 -15.03
N LEU A 79 -10.60 -13.99 -15.51
CA LEU A 79 -11.17 -12.79 -14.92
C LEU A 79 -12.71 -12.79 -14.99
N ALA A 80 -13.30 -13.28 -16.08
CA ALA A 80 -14.75 -13.41 -16.20
C ALA A 80 -15.30 -14.41 -15.18
N THR A 81 -14.61 -15.55 -14.99
CA THR A 81 -14.99 -16.56 -13.99
C THR A 81 -14.89 -16.01 -12.57
N GLU A 82 -13.81 -15.30 -12.24
CA GLU A 82 -13.67 -14.67 -10.92
C GLU A 82 -14.74 -13.60 -10.68
N LYS A 83 -15.01 -12.73 -11.67
CA LYS A 83 -16.07 -11.71 -11.57
C LYS A 83 -17.46 -12.31 -11.42
N ALA A 84 -17.74 -13.46 -12.03
CA ALA A 84 -19.02 -14.15 -11.89
C ALA A 84 -19.27 -14.67 -10.46
N ARG A 85 -18.24 -14.78 -9.62
CA ARG A 85 -18.34 -15.19 -8.21
C ARG A 85 -18.60 -14.02 -7.26
N TRP A 86 -18.54 -12.79 -7.75
CA TRP A 86 -18.80 -11.60 -6.94
C TRP A 86 -20.26 -11.56 -6.50
N ALA A 87 -20.50 -10.92 -5.35
CA ALA A 87 -21.84 -10.67 -4.88
C ALA A 87 -22.54 -9.67 -5.82
N PRO A 88 -23.88 -9.71 -5.93
CA PRO A 88 -24.61 -8.75 -6.76
C PRO A 88 -24.37 -7.30 -6.31
N ALA A 89 -24.29 -6.36 -7.25
CA ALA A 89 -24.12 -4.94 -6.93
C ALA A 89 -25.32 -4.36 -6.16
N ALA A 90 -26.54 -4.66 -6.63
CA ALA A 90 -27.79 -4.23 -6.00
C ALA A 90 -28.10 -5.07 -4.75
N GLY A 91 -28.78 -4.46 -3.78
CA GLY A 91 -29.22 -5.14 -2.56
C GLY A 91 -29.62 -4.17 -1.46
N GLU A 92 -29.81 -4.70 -0.26
CA GLU A 92 -30.09 -3.90 0.94
C GLU A 92 -28.92 -2.98 1.31
N SER A 93 -29.18 -1.98 2.16
CA SER A 93 -28.17 -1.07 2.69
C SER A 93 -26.96 -1.82 3.24
N LEU A 94 -25.76 -1.29 2.97
CA LEU A 94 -24.50 -1.80 3.53
C LEU A 94 -24.17 -1.20 4.90
N LEU A 95 -24.99 -0.28 5.42
CA LEU A 95 -24.72 0.40 6.68
C LEU A 95 -24.56 -0.57 7.86
N GLU A 96 -25.55 -1.43 8.13
CA GLU A 96 -25.50 -2.36 9.26
C GLU A 96 -24.38 -3.41 9.10
N PRO A 97 -24.19 -4.07 7.94
CA PRO A 97 -23.05 -4.96 7.75
C PRO A 97 -21.69 -4.30 7.97
N LEU A 98 -21.55 -3.02 7.61
CA LEU A 98 -20.31 -2.26 7.84
C LEU A 98 -20.17 -1.82 9.29
N ARG A 99 -21.26 -1.56 10.02
CA ARG A 99 -21.25 -1.37 11.48
C ARG A 99 -20.71 -2.62 12.18
N ASP A 100 -21.30 -3.76 11.87
CA ASP A 100 -20.94 -5.06 12.46
C ASP A 100 -19.46 -5.40 12.23
N LEU A 101 -18.91 -5.05 11.07
CA LEU A 101 -17.50 -5.25 10.76
C LEU A 101 -16.60 -4.23 11.48
N PHE A 102 -16.87 -2.93 11.34
CA PHE A 102 -15.89 -1.90 11.66
C PHE A 102 -16.00 -1.36 13.09
N GLU A 103 -17.19 -1.25 13.68
CA GLU A 103 -17.33 -0.65 15.02
C GLU A 103 -16.59 -1.45 16.10
N PRO A 104 -16.65 -2.79 16.15
CA PRO A 104 -15.84 -3.55 17.11
C PRO A 104 -14.34 -3.34 16.94
N ILE A 105 -13.86 -3.21 15.69
CA ILE A 105 -12.44 -2.97 15.39
C ILE A 105 -12.05 -1.55 15.84
N MET A 106 -12.86 -0.54 15.53
CA MET A 106 -12.63 0.85 15.95
C MET A 106 -12.60 1.00 17.48
N LEU A 107 -13.50 0.32 18.19
CA LEU A 107 -13.59 0.36 19.65
C LEU A 107 -12.35 -0.22 20.35
N GLN A 108 -11.59 -1.07 19.67
CA GLN A 108 -10.40 -1.73 20.19
C GLN A 108 -9.09 -1.07 19.76
N SER A 109 -9.14 0.00 18.96
CA SER A 109 -7.96 0.58 18.31
C SER A 109 -7.85 2.08 18.54
N ASP A 110 -7.39 2.48 19.73
CA ASP A 110 -7.31 3.88 20.12
C ASP A 110 -6.25 4.62 19.31
N GLN A 111 -5.03 4.09 19.20
CA GLN A 111 -3.94 4.75 18.48
C GLN A 111 -4.25 4.90 16.99
N ILE A 112 -4.85 3.89 16.39
CA ILE A 112 -5.25 3.91 14.98
C ILE A 112 -6.40 4.89 14.76
N CYS A 113 -7.46 4.86 15.59
CA CYS A 113 -8.58 5.80 15.43
C CYS A 113 -8.15 7.25 15.63
N ASP A 114 -7.34 7.52 16.65
CA ASP A 114 -6.83 8.86 16.94
C ASP A 114 -5.85 9.34 15.87
N GLY A 115 -5.00 8.44 15.36
CA GLY A 115 -4.10 8.71 14.23
C GLY A 115 -4.82 8.98 12.91
N ILE A 116 -6.00 8.38 12.70
CA ILE A 116 -6.89 8.73 11.58
C ILE A 116 -7.53 10.10 11.84
N GLY A 117 -8.16 10.29 12.99
CA GLY A 117 -8.56 11.59 13.54
C GLY A 117 -9.70 12.32 12.82
N TYR A 118 -10.28 11.76 11.76
CA TYR A 118 -11.36 12.38 10.98
C TYR A 118 -12.39 11.34 10.51
N PRO A 119 -13.66 11.74 10.27
CA PRO A 119 -14.59 10.91 9.52
C PRO A 119 -14.09 10.66 8.08
N VAL A 120 -14.30 9.44 7.60
CA VAL A 120 -13.91 9.00 6.25
C VAL A 120 -15.15 8.60 5.45
N GLU A 121 -15.27 9.15 4.25
CA GLU A 121 -16.39 8.87 3.35
C GLU A 121 -16.17 7.58 2.57
N LEU A 122 -17.15 6.68 2.58
CA LEU A 122 -17.20 5.50 1.73
C LEU A 122 -18.39 5.61 0.76
N ARG A 123 -18.11 5.94 -0.51
CA ARG A 123 -19.09 6.01 -1.60
C ARG A 123 -19.25 4.65 -2.25
N LEU A 124 -20.42 4.05 -2.08
CA LEU A 124 -20.80 2.73 -2.59
C LEU A 124 -21.78 2.92 -3.73
N TRP A 125 -21.26 3.27 -4.91
CA TRP A 125 -22.08 3.63 -6.07
C TRP A 125 -21.83 2.65 -7.20
N GLY A 126 -22.91 2.04 -7.70
CA GLY A 126 -22.86 1.04 -8.77
C GLY A 126 -24.24 0.78 -9.37
N HIS A 127 -24.34 -0.23 -10.22
CA HIS A 127 -25.60 -0.56 -10.88
C HIS A 127 -26.65 -1.01 -9.84
N GLY A 128 -27.70 -0.19 -9.65
CA GLY A 128 -28.80 -0.49 -8.74
C GLY A 128 -28.50 -0.29 -7.25
N HIS A 129 -27.38 0.35 -6.90
CA HIS A 129 -27.04 0.71 -5.51
C HIS A 129 -26.32 2.05 -5.48
N LYS A 130 -26.79 2.97 -4.63
CA LYS A 130 -26.16 4.27 -4.43
C LYS A 130 -26.31 4.67 -2.97
N GLU A 131 -25.22 4.51 -2.23
CA GLU A 131 -25.17 4.76 -0.80
C GLU A 131 -23.85 5.43 -0.44
N THR A 132 -23.88 6.28 0.58
CA THR A 132 -22.66 6.81 1.20
C THR A 132 -22.71 6.47 2.68
N VAL A 133 -21.68 5.74 3.13
CA VAL A 133 -21.47 5.38 4.54
C VAL A 133 -20.27 6.16 5.05
N VAL A 134 -20.31 6.61 6.30
CA VAL A 134 -19.23 7.34 6.95
C VAL A 134 -18.64 6.50 8.07
N LEU A 135 -17.32 6.32 8.01
CA LEU A 135 -16.52 5.76 9.09
C LEU A 135 -16.06 6.91 9.99
N ASP A 136 -16.77 7.17 11.09
CA ASP A 136 -16.50 8.26 12.02
C ASP A 136 -15.51 7.79 13.10
N PHE A 137 -14.22 7.77 12.75
CA PHE A 137 -13.15 7.33 13.64
C PHE A 137 -13.10 8.08 14.99
N PRO A 138 -13.25 9.42 15.05
CA PRO A 138 -13.32 10.13 16.35
C PRO A 138 -14.44 9.61 17.26
N LYS A 139 -15.58 9.21 16.69
CA LYS A 139 -16.71 8.65 17.45
C LYS A 139 -16.70 7.13 17.54
N ARG A 140 -15.76 6.45 16.90
CA ARG A 140 -15.68 4.98 16.78
C ARG A 140 -17.01 4.38 16.29
N ALA A 141 -17.62 5.02 15.29
CA ALA A 141 -18.96 4.69 14.82
C ALA A 141 -19.05 4.68 13.29
N VAL A 142 -19.91 3.82 12.76
CA VAL A 142 -20.29 3.81 11.35
C VAL A 142 -21.70 4.38 11.21
N ARG A 143 -21.87 5.34 10.31
CA ARG A 143 -23.12 6.11 10.22
C ARG A 143 -23.44 6.53 8.80
N GLU A 144 -24.67 7.01 8.64
CA GLU A 144 -25.09 7.72 7.43
C GLU A 144 -24.31 9.02 7.27
N ALA A 145 -24.19 9.47 6.02
CA ALA A 145 -23.63 10.77 5.70
C ALA A 145 -24.54 11.90 6.20
N ILE A 146 -23.94 12.91 6.83
CA ILE A 146 -24.64 14.13 7.20
C ILE A 146 -24.65 15.06 5.97
N PRO A 147 -25.78 15.72 5.64
CA PRO A 147 -25.82 16.69 4.55
C PRO A 147 -24.71 17.75 4.66
N ASP A 148 -24.05 18.03 3.54
CA ASP A 148 -22.97 19.03 3.40
C ASP A 148 -21.72 18.78 4.26
N GLU A 149 -21.58 17.61 4.88
CA GLU A 149 -20.36 17.20 5.58
C GLU A 149 -19.18 17.11 4.61
N LYS A 150 -18.03 17.65 5.03
CA LYS A 150 -16.80 17.64 4.23
C LYS A 150 -15.84 16.62 4.78
N PHE A 151 -15.29 15.80 3.90
CA PHE A 151 -14.40 14.71 4.27
C PHE A 151 -12.97 15.00 3.84
N ARG A 152 -12.03 14.74 4.75
CA ARG A 152 -10.61 14.83 4.45
C ARG A 152 -10.14 13.66 3.61
N TYR A 153 -10.68 12.47 3.84
CA TYR A 153 -10.36 11.25 3.13
C TYR A 153 -11.65 10.58 2.66
N GLY A 154 -11.60 9.91 1.53
CA GLY A 154 -12.68 9.03 1.13
C GLY A 154 -12.32 8.08 0.00
N PHE A 155 -13.18 7.08 -0.14
CA PHE A 155 -13.05 5.98 -1.08
C PHE A 155 -14.34 5.81 -1.87
N GLY A 156 -14.23 5.63 -3.18
CA GLY A 156 -15.30 5.18 -4.04
C GLY A 156 -15.06 3.72 -4.41
N ILE A 157 -15.91 2.83 -3.92
CA ILE A 157 -15.77 1.38 -4.09
C ILE A 157 -17.08 0.82 -4.67
N ALA A 158 -16.96 -0.07 -5.65
CA ALA A 158 -18.13 -0.73 -6.23
C ALA A 158 -18.83 -1.61 -5.17
N PRO A 159 -20.18 -1.51 -5.01
CA PRO A 159 -20.93 -2.24 -3.99
C PRO A 159 -20.73 -3.76 -4.03
N GLU A 160 -20.61 -4.36 -5.21
CA GLU A 160 -20.35 -5.79 -5.40
C GLU A 160 -19.05 -6.23 -4.73
N LEU A 161 -17.99 -5.40 -4.76
CA LEU A 161 -16.72 -5.71 -4.11
C LEU A 161 -16.88 -5.71 -2.60
N VAL A 162 -17.57 -4.70 -2.05
CA VAL A 162 -17.82 -4.59 -0.60
C VAL A 162 -18.70 -5.72 -0.11
N ARG A 163 -19.76 -6.07 -0.83
CA ARG A 163 -20.61 -7.22 -0.51
C ARG A 163 -19.83 -8.53 -0.57
N THR A 164 -18.94 -8.71 -1.55
CA THR A 164 -18.08 -9.90 -1.64
C THR A 164 -17.16 -10.03 -0.44
N VAL A 165 -16.41 -8.99 -0.09
CA VAL A 165 -15.47 -9.07 1.05
C VAL A 165 -16.19 -9.24 2.39
N LEU A 166 -17.40 -8.68 2.55
CA LEU A 166 -18.24 -8.90 3.73
C LEU A 166 -18.77 -10.34 3.81
N ARG A 167 -19.28 -10.87 2.69
CA ARG A 167 -19.72 -12.28 2.58
C ARG A 167 -18.60 -13.24 2.93
N ASP A 168 -17.41 -12.98 2.39
CA ASP A 168 -16.24 -13.86 2.52
C ASP A 168 -15.45 -13.59 3.80
N ARG A 169 -15.85 -12.58 4.59
CA ARG A 169 -15.19 -12.15 5.84
C ARG A 169 -13.71 -11.86 5.64
N GLU A 170 -13.38 -11.16 4.57
CA GLU A 170 -12.00 -10.83 4.23
C GLU A 170 -11.37 -9.93 5.29
N PRO A 171 -10.26 -10.37 5.93
CA PRO A 171 -9.67 -9.66 7.07
C PRO A 171 -8.76 -8.49 6.65
N ASP A 172 -8.58 -8.27 5.34
CA ASP A 172 -7.62 -7.34 4.77
C ASP A 172 -8.14 -6.77 3.45
N TRP A 173 -8.71 -5.58 3.51
CA TRP A 173 -9.21 -4.86 2.36
C TRP A 173 -8.10 -4.19 1.55
N VAL A 174 -6.93 -3.98 2.14
CA VAL A 174 -5.76 -3.50 1.38
C VAL A 174 -5.40 -4.53 0.31
N ASN A 175 -5.27 -5.80 0.69
CA ASN A 175 -4.92 -6.87 -0.24
C ASN A 175 -6.04 -7.20 -1.22
N THR A 176 -7.30 -7.19 -0.78
CA THR A 176 -8.42 -7.66 -1.60
C THR A 176 -9.03 -6.57 -2.48
N ILE A 177 -9.12 -5.33 -1.99
CA ILE A 177 -9.72 -4.20 -2.72
C ILE A 177 -8.65 -3.23 -3.21
N PHE A 178 -7.78 -2.71 -2.34
CA PHE A 178 -6.93 -1.57 -2.73
C PHE A 178 -5.81 -1.96 -3.70
N LEU A 179 -5.14 -3.09 -3.50
CA LEU A 179 -4.15 -3.61 -4.46
C LEU A 179 -4.78 -4.04 -5.79
N SER A 180 -6.11 -4.21 -5.83
CA SER A 180 -6.81 -4.52 -7.07
C SER A 180 -6.92 -3.33 -8.02
N THR A 181 -6.70 -2.10 -7.53
CA THR A 181 -6.90 -0.83 -8.26
C THR A 181 -8.34 -0.58 -8.76
N ARG A 182 -9.33 -1.37 -8.29
CA ARG A 182 -10.75 -1.26 -8.68
C ARG A 182 -11.54 -0.28 -7.81
N PHE A 183 -10.88 0.76 -7.31
CA PHE A 183 -11.47 1.78 -6.46
C PHE A 183 -10.92 3.15 -6.82
N SER A 184 -11.61 4.19 -6.37
CA SER A 184 -11.10 5.56 -6.38
C SER A 184 -10.88 6.03 -4.96
N ALA A 185 -9.91 6.92 -4.76
CA ALA A 185 -9.67 7.55 -3.47
C ALA A 185 -9.38 9.04 -3.67
N TRP A 186 -9.72 9.83 -2.66
CA TRP A 186 -9.41 11.24 -2.60
C TRP A 186 -8.96 11.62 -1.20
N ARG A 187 -8.17 12.69 -1.13
CA ARG A 187 -7.68 13.24 0.12
C ARG A 187 -7.47 14.74 0.05
N VAL A 188 -7.58 15.40 1.20
CA VAL A 188 -7.12 16.77 1.44
C VAL A 188 -5.92 16.72 2.39
N GLY A 189 -4.72 16.85 1.84
CA GLY A 189 -3.46 16.79 2.59
C GLY A 189 -2.66 15.51 2.38
N GLY A 190 -1.80 15.19 3.35
CA GLY A 190 -0.83 14.10 3.31
C GLY A 190 -1.44 12.68 3.35
N TYR A 191 -0.56 11.68 3.28
CA TYR A 191 -0.96 10.28 3.35
C TYR A 191 -1.19 9.94 4.82
N ASN A 192 -2.19 9.11 5.12
CA ASN A 192 -2.46 8.65 6.48
C ASN A 192 -2.27 7.13 6.52
N GLU A 193 -1.19 6.70 7.17
CA GLU A 193 -0.84 5.28 7.30
C GLU A 193 -1.75 4.51 8.26
N TYR A 194 -2.32 5.18 9.26
CA TYR A 194 -3.29 4.57 10.19
C TYR A 194 -4.53 4.16 9.43
N LEU A 195 -4.98 4.97 8.47
CA LEU A 195 -6.14 4.67 7.63
C LEU A 195 -5.91 3.39 6.80
N TYR A 196 -4.74 3.24 6.19
CA TYR A 196 -4.38 2.01 5.47
C TYR A 196 -4.21 0.82 6.41
N THR A 197 -3.63 1.03 7.59
CA THR A 197 -3.45 -0.03 8.59
C THR A 197 -4.78 -0.54 9.11
N PHE A 198 -5.75 0.34 9.34
CA PHE A 198 -7.11 -0.03 9.73
C PHE A 198 -7.73 -1.00 8.72
N PHE A 199 -7.73 -0.65 7.43
CA PHE A 199 -8.27 -1.53 6.38
C PHE A 199 -7.47 -2.81 6.16
N LYS A 200 -6.24 -2.91 6.66
CA LYS A 200 -5.40 -4.13 6.61
C LYS A 200 -5.69 -5.09 7.77
N CYS A 201 -6.21 -4.57 8.86
CA CYS A 201 -6.33 -5.24 10.15
C CYS A 201 -7.80 -5.35 10.59
N LEU A 202 -8.63 -6.05 9.82
CA LEU A 202 -10.08 -6.15 10.08
C LEU A 202 -10.46 -7.38 10.91
N THR A 203 -9.59 -7.77 11.85
CA THR A 203 -9.86 -8.81 12.86
C THR A 203 -9.31 -8.37 14.21
N ASP A 204 -9.90 -8.87 15.30
CA ASP A 204 -9.51 -8.53 16.67
C ASP A 204 -8.00 -8.70 16.91
N GLU A 205 -7.44 -9.85 16.51
CA GLU A 205 -6.02 -10.15 16.68
C GLU A 205 -5.11 -9.19 15.91
N ARG A 206 -5.47 -8.87 14.66
CA ARG A 206 -4.66 -8.02 13.79
C ARG A 206 -4.70 -6.56 14.22
N ILE A 207 -5.89 -6.07 14.60
CA ILE A 207 -6.03 -4.69 15.04
C ILE A 207 -5.36 -4.47 16.39
N ALA A 208 -5.52 -5.40 17.35
CA ALA A 208 -4.85 -5.31 18.64
C ALA A 208 -3.32 -5.33 18.50
N TYR A 209 -2.78 -6.18 17.61
CA TYR A 209 -1.35 -6.21 17.32
C TYR A 209 -0.86 -4.90 16.71
N ALA A 210 -1.57 -4.38 15.70
CA ALA A 210 -1.18 -3.14 15.02
C ALA A 210 -1.30 -1.92 15.93
N ASP A 211 -2.39 -1.82 16.69
CA ASP A 211 -2.62 -0.72 17.64
C ASP A 211 -1.59 -0.76 18.79
N GLY A 212 -1.30 -1.95 19.32
CA GLY A 212 -0.23 -2.16 20.30
C GLY A 212 1.15 -1.77 19.76
N TRP A 213 1.45 -2.10 18.50
CA TRP A 213 2.67 -1.65 17.85
C TRP A 213 2.74 -0.12 17.74
N PHE A 214 1.63 0.56 17.40
CA PHE A 214 1.58 2.02 17.40
C PHE A 214 1.74 2.60 18.80
N ALA A 215 1.12 1.99 19.82
CA ALA A 215 1.26 2.41 21.22
C ALA A 215 2.71 2.30 21.69
N GLU A 216 3.40 1.20 21.35
CA GLU A 216 4.82 1.01 21.65
C GLU A 216 5.73 1.90 20.80
N ALA A 217 5.40 2.13 19.53
CA ALA A 217 6.18 3.01 18.64
C ALA A 217 6.03 4.49 19.03
N HIS A 218 4.91 4.85 19.66
CA HIS A 218 4.65 6.14 20.29
C HIS A 218 5.15 6.22 21.74
N ASP A 219 5.93 5.24 22.20
CA ASP A 219 6.79 5.44 23.35
C ASP A 219 7.96 6.36 22.97
N ASP A 220 7.75 7.66 23.09
CA ASP A 220 8.77 8.70 22.98
C ASP A 220 9.50 8.97 24.30
N SER A 221 9.29 8.14 25.34
CA SER A 221 10.03 8.27 26.60
C SER A 221 11.52 7.92 26.45
N ALA A 222 11.88 7.15 25.43
CA ALA A 222 13.25 6.73 25.18
C ALA A 222 14.04 7.83 24.43
N SER A 223 15.02 8.42 25.10
CA SER A 223 16.06 9.23 24.47
C SER A 223 17.28 8.38 24.07
N ILE A 224 18.02 8.87 23.08
CA ILE A 224 19.34 8.37 22.69
C ILE A 224 20.32 9.54 22.62
N SER A 225 21.61 9.23 22.77
CA SER A 225 22.68 10.16 22.43
C SER A 225 23.17 9.88 21.01
N LEU A 226 23.12 10.89 20.13
CA LEU A 226 23.61 10.82 18.75
C LEU A 226 24.41 12.08 18.45
N ASP A 227 25.70 11.92 18.10
CA ASP A 227 26.61 13.01 17.76
C ASP A 227 26.61 14.20 18.75
N GLY A 228 26.55 13.88 20.05
CA GLY A 228 26.57 14.87 21.13
C GLY A 228 25.22 15.50 21.47
N TRP A 229 24.15 15.14 20.76
CA TRP A 229 22.78 15.55 21.06
C TRP A 229 22.05 14.44 21.81
N GLU A 230 21.25 14.83 22.81
CA GLU A 230 20.21 13.97 23.35
C GLU A 230 18.92 14.21 22.57
N ILE A 231 18.45 13.18 21.88
CA ILE A 231 17.27 13.25 21.02
C ILE A 231 16.34 12.07 21.34
N GLN A 232 15.05 12.22 21.05
CA GLN A 232 14.13 11.09 21.09
C GLN A 232 14.63 9.97 20.14
N ARG A 233 14.52 8.72 20.56
CA ARG A 233 14.96 7.57 19.77
C ARG A 233 14.14 7.41 18.48
N ARG A 234 12.85 7.73 18.54
CA ARG A 234 11.91 7.53 17.45
C ARG A 234 11.73 8.83 16.67
N CYS A 235 11.99 8.78 15.37
CA CYS A 235 11.77 9.91 14.47
C CYS A 235 10.33 10.48 14.58
N PRO A 236 10.13 11.80 14.74
CA PRO A 236 8.79 12.37 14.93
C PRO A 236 7.89 12.32 13.68
N HIS A 237 8.45 12.02 12.50
CA HIS A 237 7.66 11.79 11.28
C HIS A 237 6.97 10.42 11.30
N LEU A 238 7.73 9.33 11.20
CA LEU A 238 7.23 7.95 11.10
C LEU A 238 8.05 6.96 11.94
N LYS A 239 8.56 7.42 13.08
CA LYS A 239 9.12 6.61 14.18
C LYS A 239 10.26 5.64 13.81
N ALA A 240 10.94 5.89 12.68
CA ALA A 240 12.22 5.26 12.36
C ALA A 240 13.16 5.34 13.57
N ASP A 241 13.87 4.25 13.86
CA ASP A 241 14.85 4.21 14.95
C ASP A 241 16.05 5.09 14.57
N LEU A 242 16.14 6.29 15.16
CA LEU A 242 17.19 7.27 14.88
C LEU A 242 18.56 6.77 15.34
N SER A 243 18.63 5.77 16.22
CA SER A 243 19.91 5.13 16.54
C SER A 243 20.45 4.29 15.38
N LYS A 244 19.61 3.96 14.39
CA LYS A 244 19.97 3.18 13.20
C LYS A 244 19.98 4.01 11.93
N PHE A 245 19.01 4.93 11.81
CA PHE A 245 18.77 5.69 10.58
C PHE A 245 18.98 7.20 10.75
N GLY A 246 19.30 7.68 11.95
CA GLY A 246 19.59 9.08 12.20
C GLY A 246 21.00 9.42 11.77
N VAL A 247 21.15 10.54 11.07
CA VAL A 247 22.45 11.14 10.74
C VAL A 247 22.40 12.60 11.14
N VAL A 248 23.41 13.05 11.89
CA VAL A 248 23.54 14.45 12.29
C VAL A 248 24.63 15.13 11.47
N GLU A 249 24.27 16.23 10.82
CA GLU A 249 25.21 17.11 10.12
C GLU A 249 25.08 18.53 10.68
N GLY A 250 26.04 18.91 11.52
CA GLY A 250 26.00 20.18 12.25
C GLY A 250 24.81 20.22 13.22
N SER A 251 23.81 21.05 12.91
CA SER A 251 22.57 21.17 13.67
C SER A 251 21.35 20.54 12.98
N THR A 252 21.57 19.77 11.91
CA THR A 252 20.49 19.11 11.17
C THR A 252 20.50 17.61 11.45
N LEU A 253 19.39 17.09 11.95
CA LEU A 253 19.12 15.66 12.03
C LEU A 253 18.37 15.23 10.76
N THR A 254 18.90 14.25 10.05
CA THR A 254 18.23 13.57 8.93
C THR A 254 17.85 12.16 9.34
N CYS A 255 16.60 11.77 9.06
CA CYS A 255 16.17 10.38 9.13
C CYS A 255 16.34 9.74 7.74
N ASN A 256 17.41 8.95 7.55
CA ASN A 256 17.74 8.34 6.26
C ASN A 256 16.72 7.30 5.77
N LEU A 257 15.79 6.84 6.62
CA LEU A 257 14.74 5.93 6.18
C LEU A 257 13.68 6.62 5.32
N HIS A 258 13.33 7.87 5.66
CA HIS A 258 12.23 8.60 5.00
C HIS A 258 12.66 9.96 4.43
N GLY A 259 13.91 10.37 4.65
CA GLY A 259 14.49 11.62 4.14
C GLY A 259 14.09 12.89 4.89
N TRP A 260 13.35 12.77 5.99
CA TRP A 260 12.90 13.93 6.76
C TRP A 260 14.01 14.55 7.60
N GLN A 261 13.98 15.88 7.73
CA GLN A 261 15.01 16.66 8.40
C GLN A 261 14.43 17.55 9.51
N TRP A 262 15.20 17.70 10.59
CA TRP A 262 14.88 18.57 11.73
C TRP A 262 16.09 19.38 12.14
N ASN A 263 15.82 20.60 12.61
CA ASN A 263 16.82 21.43 13.24
C ASN A 263 16.91 21.07 14.74
N LEU A 264 18.08 20.61 15.17
CA LEU A 264 18.34 20.16 16.55
C LEU A 264 18.40 21.29 17.57
N THR A 265 18.63 22.55 17.16
CA THR A 265 18.69 23.68 18.11
C THR A 265 17.31 24.20 18.51
N ASN A 266 16.30 24.01 17.66
CA ASN A 266 14.96 24.54 17.89
C ASN A 266 13.81 23.53 17.65
N GLY A 267 14.12 22.30 17.27
CA GLY A 267 13.16 21.22 17.03
C GLY A 267 12.31 21.37 15.77
N ARG A 268 12.51 22.43 14.96
CA ARG A 268 11.69 22.70 13.79
C ARG A 268 11.94 21.66 12.69
N CYS A 269 10.86 21.14 12.12
CA CYS A 269 10.92 20.33 10.92
C CYS A 269 11.31 21.18 9.70
N LEU A 270 12.31 20.72 8.94
CA LEU A 270 12.88 21.41 7.78
C LEU A 270 12.32 20.90 6.45
N THR A 271 11.73 19.71 6.45
CA THR A 271 11.07 19.10 5.29
C THR A 271 9.55 19.29 5.43
N THR A 272 8.89 19.80 4.38
CA THR A 272 7.42 19.99 4.31
C THR A 272 6.84 19.34 3.08
#